data_AF-A0AAI9GSQ4-F1
#
_entry.id   AF-A0AAI9GSQ4-F1
#
_cell.length_a   1.000
_cell.length_b   1.000
_cell.length_c   1.000
_cell.angle_alpha   90.00
_cell.angle_beta   90.00
_cell.angle_gamma   90.00
#
_symmetry.space_group_name_H-M   'P 1'
#
loop_
_entity.id
_entity.type
_entity.pdbx_description
1 polymer ?
#
loop_
_entity_poly.entity_id
_entity_poly.type
_entity_poly.pdbx_seq_one_letter_code
_entity_poly.pdbx_strand_id
1 'polypeptide(L)'
;MAWATLTQRGSLSVTGIEQRNSRQVISHAILINLLNPKLPLFFLAFLPQFIQRNSRSPIGEMLILSAVFMLMTLLIFLLYGAFSAAMRGYVLTRPGVLQGLRACFAAGFVGLGVKLILAQR
;
A
#
# COMPACT_ATOMS: atom_id res chain seq x y z
N MET A 1 7.31 17.51 12.41
CA MET A 1 7.50 16.36 11.50
C MET A 1 8.55 16.64 10.42
N ALA A 2 8.43 17.69 9.60
CA ALA A 2 9.40 18.02 8.53
C ALA A 2 10.84 18.30 9.04
N TRP A 3 10.98 19.03 10.16
CA TRP A 3 12.29 19.30 10.76
C TRP A 3 13.00 18.02 11.23
N ALA A 4 12.26 17.06 11.80
CA ALA A 4 12.80 15.78 12.27
C ALA A 4 13.25 14.86 11.12
N THR A 5 12.57 14.91 9.96
CA THR A 5 12.93 14.15 8.76
C THR A 5 14.19 14.68 8.08
N LEU A 6 14.44 16.00 8.17
CA LEU A 6 15.65 16.65 7.64
C LEU A 6 16.87 16.52 8.56
N THR A 7 16.67 16.42 9.87
CA THR A 7 17.75 16.36 10.87
C THR A 7 18.18 14.95 11.26
N GLN A 8 17.42 13.90 10.90
CA GLN A 8 17.84 12.51 11.12
C GLN A 8 19.06 12.15 10.24
N ARG A 9 20.27 12.28 10.79
CA ARG A 9 21.55 11.86 10.19
C ARG A 9 21.85 10.37 10.32
N GLY A 10 20.98 9.60 10.97
CA GLY A 10 21.12 8.14 11.06
C GLY A 10 20.81 7.46 9.74
N SER A 11 21.50 6.34 9.47
CA SER A 11 21.02 5.35 8.50
C SER A 11 19.55 5.04 8.80
N LEU A 12 18.76 4.65 7.81
CA LEU A 12 17.45 4.01 8.08
C LEU A 12 17.71 2.67 8.76
N SER A 13 18.20 2.68 10.00
CA SER A 13 18.27 1.53 10.86
C SER A 13 16.84 1.30 11.29
N VAL A 14 16.25 0.25 10.73
CA VAL A 14 14.97 -0.28 11.23
C VAL A 14 15.28 -0.91 12.58
N THR A 15 15.48 -0.08 13.59
CA THR A 15 15.81 -0.51 14.96
C THR A 15 14.50 -0.98 15.59
N GLY A 16 14.41 -2.28 15.85
CA GLY A 16 13.27 -2.87 16.57
C GLY A 16 12.18 -3.46 15.68
N ILE A 17 12.53 -4.25 14.65
CA ILE A 17 11.59 -5.29 14.22
C ILE A 17 11.63 -6.36 15.33
N GLU A 18 10.70 -6.29 16.29
CA GLU A 18 10.38 -7.50 17.06
C GLU A 18 10.16 -8.61 16.03
N GLN A 19 10.91 -9.71 16.15
CA GLN A 19 10.76 -10.86 15.26
C GLN A 19 9.39 -11.49 15.52
N ARG A 20 8.34 -10.85 15.02
CA ARG A 20 7.00 -11.42 15.03
C ARG A 20 7.01 -12.61 14.10
N ASN A 21 6.44 -13.70 14.58
CA ASN A 21 6.29 -14.90 13.80
C ASN A 21 5.56 -14.55 12.48
N SER A 22 6.12 -14.94 11.33
CA SER A 22 5.53 -14.66 10.02
C SER A 22 4.07 -15.09 9.94
N ARG A 23 3.69 -16.20 10.61
CA ARG A 23 2.30 -16.64 10.70
C ARG A 23 1.40 -15.63 11.41
N GLN A 24 1.89 -15.00 12.48
CA GLN A 24 1.16 -13.96 13.22
C GLN A 24 0.98 -12.70 12.38
N VAL A 25 1.99 -12.31 11.61
CA VAL A 25 1.89 -11.16 10.70
C VAL A 25 0.87 -11.44 9.59
N ILE A 26 0.93 -12.63 8.98
CA ILE A 26 0.00 -13.03 7.92
C ILE A 26 -1.43 -13.12 8.46
N SER A 27 -1.64 -13.79 9.59
CA SER A 27 -2.99 -13.93 10.15
C SER A 27 -3.57 -12.58 10.56
N HIS A 28 -2.76 -11.70 11.14
CA HIS A 28 -3.18 -10.34 11.48
C HIS A 28 -3.51 -9.52 10.23
N ALA A 29 -2.71 -9.63 9.16
CA ALA A 29 -2.95 -8.94 7.89
C ALA A 29 -4.22 -9.45 7.18
N ILE A 30 -4.49 -10.75 7.24
CA ILE A 30 -5.74 -11.34 6.75
C ILE A 30 -6.91 -10.81 7.57
N LEU A 31 -6.81 -10.86 8.91
CA LEU A 31 -7.89 -10.48 9.79
C LEU A 31 -8.25 -9.00 9.64
N ILE A 32 -7.26 -8.10 9.57
CA ILE A 32 -7.52 -6.66 9.39
C ILE A 32 -8.13 -6.36 8.02
N ASN A 33 -7.74 -7.09 6.96
CA ASN A 33 -8.36 -6.94 5.64
C ASN A 33 -9.81 -7.47 5.65
N LEU A 34 -10.06 -8.61 6.29
CA LEU A 34 -11.39 -9.22 6.37
C LEU A 34 -12.35 -8.38 7.22
N LEU A 35 -11.85 -7.78 8.30
CA LEU A 35 -12.62 -6.86 9.16
C LEU A 35 -12.80 -5.47 8.54
N ASN A 36 -12.07 -5.14 7.46
CA ASN A 36 -12.25 -3.86 6.77
C ASN A 36 -13.40 -3.98 5.76
N PRO A 37 -14.58 -3.39 6.03
CA PRO A 37 -15.76 -3.61 5.19
C PRO A 37 -15.64 -2.95 3.82
N LYS A 38 -14.66 -2.05 3.62
CA LYS A 38 -14.53 -1.26 2.40
C LYS A 38 -14.33 -2.14 1.18
N LEU A 39 -13.47 -3.15 1.29
CA LEU A 39 -13.12 -4.02 0.17
C LEU A 39 -14.28 -4.98 -0.18
N PRO A 40 -14.90 -5.71 0.78
CA PRO A 40 -16.12 -6.48 0.51
C PRO A 40 -17.27 -5.63 -0.06
N LEU A 41 -17.51 -4.43 0.48
CA LEU A 41 -18.56 -3.53 -0.01
C LEU A 41 -18.29 -3.05 -1.44
N PHE A 42 -17.03 -2.76 -1.79
CA PHE A 42 -16.65 -2.43 -3.17
C PHE A 42 -17.01 -3.58 -4.11
N PHE A 43 -16.59 -4.81 -3.79
CA PHE A 43 -16.92 -5.96 -4.62
C PHE A 43 -18.43 -6.19 -4.73
N LEU A 44 -19.17 -6.06 -3.63
CA LEU A 44 -20.63 -6.25 -3.63
C LEU A 44 -21.35 -5.16 -4.45
N ALA A 45 -20.83 -3.94 -4.47
CA ALA A 45 -21.41 -2.85 -5.27
C ALA A 45 -21.08 -2.94 -6.76
N PHE A 46 -19.87 -3.39 -7.11
CA PHE A 46 -19.37 -3.35 -8.49
C PHE A 46 -19.45 -4.69 -9.22
N LEU A 47 -19.18 -5.85 -8.59
CA LEU A 47 -19.23 -7.16 -9.28
C LEU A 47 -20.58 -7.46 -9.93
N PRO A 48 -21.74 -7.24 -9.27
CA PRO A 48 -23.03 -7.54 -9.87
C PRO A 48 -23.28 -6.77 -11.18
N GLN A 49 -22.64 -5.61 -11.34
CA GLN A 49 -22.77 -4.78 -12.54
C GLN A 49 -22.08 -5.40 -13.77
N PHE A 50 -21.13 -6.33 -13.57
CA PHE A 50 -20.39 -7.00 -14.64
C PHE A 50 -20.97 -8.36 -15.03
N ILE A 51 -21.98 -8.85 -14.31
CA ILE A 51 -22.65 -10.13 -14.61
C ILE A 51 -23.68 -9.93 -15.72
N GLN A 52 -23.77 -10.89 -16.64
CA GLN A 52 -24.82 -10.86 -17.66
C GLN A 52 -26.20 -11.15 -17.04
N ARG A 53 -27.23 -10.36 -17.41
CA ARG A 53 -28.60 -10.51 -16.87
C ARG A 53 -29.23 -11.89 -17.10
N ASN A 54 -28.78 -12.64 -18.11
CA ASN A 54 -29.29 -13.97 -18.46
C ASN A 54 -28.36 -15.12 -18.05
N SER A 55 -27.43 -14.89 -17.11
CA SER A 55 -26.50 -15.93 -16.67
C SER A 55 -27.23 -17.11 -16.01
N ARG A 56 -26.84 -18.33 -16.41
CA ARG A 56 -27.27 -19.58 -15.74
C ARG A 56 -26.68 -19.74 -14.33
N SER A 57 -25.56 -19.07 -14.03
CA SER A 57 -24.90 -19.13 -12.72
C SER A 57 -24.24 -17.79 -12.36
N PRO A 58 -25.03 -16.81 -11.88
CA PRO A 58 -24.53 -15.49 -11.49
C PRO A 58 -23.41 -15.55 -10.44
N ILE A 59 -23.54 -16.44 -9.44
CA ILE A 59 -22.54 -16.61 -8.38
C ILE A 59 -21.23 -17.18 -8.96
N GLY A 60 -21.31 -18.11 -9.91
CA GLY A 60 -20.13 -18.67 -10.57
C GLY A 60 -19.35 -17.60 -11.35
N GLU A 61 -20.04 -16.75 -12.10
CA GLU A 61 -19.43 -15.62 -12.80
C GLU A 61 -18.78 -14.64 -11.80
N MET A 62 -19.45 -14.29 -10.70
CA MET A 62 -18.86 -13.43 -9.66
C MET A 62 -17.56 -14.00 -9.09
N LEU A 63 -17.53 -15.30 -8.79
CA LEU A 63 -16.34 -15.95 -8.25
C LEU A 63 -15.18 -15.92 -9.26
N ILE A 64 -15.46 -16.19 -10.54
CA ILE A 64 -14.44 -16.14 -11.61
C ILE A 64 -13.90 -14.72 -11.77
N LEU A 65 -14.78 -13.71 -11.89
CA LEU A 65 -14.36 -12.31 -12.00
C LEU A 65 -13.55 -11.86 -10.78
N SER A 66 -13.96 -12.26 -9.58
CA SER A 66 -13.23 -11.99 -8.33
C SER A 66 -11.84 -12.63 -8.35
N ALA A 67 -11.73 -13.89 -8.78
CA ALA A 67 -10.47 -14.61 -8.86
C ALA A 67 -9.50 -13.96 -9.87
N VAL A 68 -10.00 -13.55 -11.03
CA VAL A 68 -9.21 -12.83 -12.04
C VAL A 68 -8.69 -11.51 -11.47
N PHE A 69 -9.57 -10.71 -10.83
CA PHE A 69 -9.16 -9.46 -10.21
C PHE A 69 -8.12 -9.68 -9.10
N MET A 70 -8.32 -10.70 -8.26
CA MET A 70 -7.38 -11.05 -7.18
C MET A 70 -6.02 -11.47 -7.74
N LEU A 71 -6.00 -12.23 -8.83
CA LEU A 71 -4.77 -12.63 -9.53
C LEU A 71 -4.03 -11.41 -10.09
N MET A 72 -4.74 -10.50 -10.76
CA MET A 72 -4.14 -9.25 -11.26
C MET A 72 -3.57 -8.41 -10.12
N THR A 73 -4.31 -8.28 -9.02
CA THR A 73 -3.86 -7.55 -7.82
C THR A 73 -2.59 -8.17 -7.24
N LEU A 74 -2.54 -9.50 -7.14
CA LEU A 74 -1.37 -10.22 -6.67
C LEU A 74 -0.16 -9.99 -7.57
N LEU A 75 -0.32 -10.06 -8.89
CA LEU A 75 0.76 -9.83 -9.85
C LEU A 75 1.32 -8.41 -9.74
N ILE A 76 0.44 -7.41 -9.61
CA ILE A 76 0.85 -6.01 -9.43
C ILE A 76 1.63 -5.85 -8.12
N PHE A 77 1.16 -6.45 -7.02
CA PHE A 77 1.86 -6.39 -5.73
C PHE A 77 3.20 -7.13 -5.73
N LEU A 78 3.29 -8.26 -6.42
CA LEU A 78 4.56 -8.96 -6.62
C LEU A 78 5.55 -8.09 -7.41
N LEU A 79 5.09 -7.45 -8.49
CA LEU A 79 5.91 -6.53 -9.27
C LEU A 79 6.38 -5.35 -8.41
N TYR A 80 5.48 -4.76 -7.62
CA TYR A 80 5.80 -3.66 -6.72
C TYR A 80 6.79 -4.09 -5.63
N GLY A 81 6.61 -5.28 -5.06
CA GLY A 81 7.50 -5.86 -4.06
C GLY A 81 8.89 -6.16 -4.62
N ALA A 82 8.96 -6.76 -5.81
CA ALA A 82 10.22 -7.03 -6.51
C ALA A 82 10.95 -5.73 -6.87
N PHE A 83 10.23 -4.73 -7.39
CA PHE A 83 10.77 -3.42 -7.68
C PHE A 83 11.29 -2.74 -6.40
N SER A 84 10.52 -2.79 -5.31
CA SER A 84 10.94 -2.26 -4.02
C SER A 84 12.17 -2.97 -3.47
N ALA A 85 12.30 -4.28 -3.65
CA ALA A 85 13.47 -5.05 -3.23
C ALA A 85 14.72 -4.68 -4.04
N ALA A 86 14.58 -4.53 -5.37
CA ALA A 86 15.65 -4.05 -6.24
C ALA A 86 16.07 -2.62 -5.88
N MET A 87 15.09 -1.74 -5.65
CA MET A 87 15.33 -0.34 -5.28
C MET A 87 15.99 -0.23 -3.90
N ARG A 88 15.67 -1.12 -2.96
CA ARG A 88 16.33 -1.18 -1.64
C ARG A 88 17.85 -1.33 -1.79
N GLY A 89 18.32 -2.15 -2.71
CA GLY A 89 19.75 -2.32 -2.98
C GLY A 89 20.41 -1.03 -3.52
N TYR A 90 19.71 -0.28 -4.38
CA TYR A 90 20.25 0.94 -5.01
C TYR A 90 20.13 2.20 -4.11
N VAL A 91 19.04 2.30 -3.35
CA VAL A 91 18.73 3.46 -2.48
C VAL A 91 19.55 3.42 -1.19
N LEU A 92 19.74 2.25 -0.59
CA LEU A 92 20.54 2.13 0.64
C LEU A 92 22.05 2.24 0.38
N THR A 93 22.51 2.01 -0.86
CA THR A 93 23.92 2.12 -1.23
C THR A 93 24.35 3.53 -1.62
N ARG A 94 23.42 4.44 -1.97
CA ARG A 94 23.72 5.82 -2.37
C ARG A 94 23.14 6.87 -1.40
N PRO A 95 23.96 7.52 -0.55
CA PRO A 95 23.48 8.50 0.43
C PRO A 95 22.82 9.73 -0.20
N GLY A 96 23.24 10.15 -1.40
CA GLY A 96 22.62 11.27 -2.12
C GLY A 96 21.16 11.01 -2.55
N VAL A 97 20.84 9.76 -2.93
CA VAL A 97 19.47 9.36 -3.29
C VAL A 97 18.57 9.39 -2.06
N LEU A 98 19.10 8.93 -0.92
CA LEU A 98 18.38 8.95 0.35
C LEU A 98 18.07 10.39 0.81
N GLN A 99 18.99 11.31 0.61
CA GLN A 99 18.82 12.71 0.95
C GLN A 99 17.78 13.40 0.04
N GLY A 100 17.79 13.10 -1.26
CA GLY A 100 16.75 13.57 -2.20
C GLY A 100 15.36 13.04 -1.85
N LEU A 101 15.25 11.76 -1.48
CA LEU A 101 13.99 11.15 -1.03
C LEU A 101 13.45 11.85 0.23
N ARG A 102 14.31 12.11 1.21
CA ARG A 102 13.96 12.86 2.43
C ARG A 102 13.51 14.29 2.13
N ALA A 103 14.19 14.98 1.20
CA ALA A 103 13.81 16.32 0.76
C ALA A 103 12.43 16.34 0.10
N CYS A 104 12.11 15.37 -0.76
CA CYS A 104 10.78 15.20 -1.36
C CYS A 104 9.69 15.01 -0.30
N PHE A 105 9.90 14.12 0.67
CA PHE A 105 8.94 13.92 1.77
C PHE A 105 8.75 15.20 2.61
N ALA A 106 9.85 15.88 2.95
CA ALA A 106 9.80 17.13 3.70
C ALA A 106 9.04 18.22 2.93
N ALA A 107 9.30 18.37 1.62
CA ALA A 107 8.58 19.29 0.75
C ALA A 107 7.08 18.95 0.68
N GLY A 108 6.73 17.67 0.58
CA GLY A 108 5.33 17.22 0.61
C GLY A 108 4.61 17.59 1.91
N PHE A 109 5.25 17.36 3.07
CA PHE A 109 4.67 17.73 4.36
C PHE A 109 4.53 19.25 4.54
N VAL A 110 5.50 20.03 4.09
CA VAL A 110 5.41 21.50 4.09
C VAL A 110 4.28 21.95 3.19
N GLY A 111 4.17 21.41 1.98
CA GLY A 111 3.09 21.72 1.04
C GLY A 111 1.70 21.38 1.61
N LEU A 112 1.56 20.22 2.26
CA LEU A 112 0.31 19.86 2.94
C LEU A 112 0.01 20.80 4.11
N GLY A 113 1.00 21.19 4.92
CA GLY A 113 0.82 22.14 6.01
C GLY A 113 0.37 23.52 5.53
N VAL A 114 1.01 24.03 4.48
CA VAL A 114 0.62 25.28 3.81
C VAL A 114 -0.80 25.18 3.27
N LYS A 115 -1.15 24.07 2.57
CA LYS A 115 -2.51 23.85 2.09
C LYS A 115 -3.52 23.81 3.24
N LEU A 116 -3.18 23.22 4.38
CA LEU A 116 -4.07 23.14 5.53
C LEU A 116 -4.36 24.52 6.14
N ILE A 117 -3.33 25.36 6.26
CA ILE A 117 -3.46 26.75 6.73
C ILE A 117 -4.33 27.56 5.76
N LEU A 118 -4.14 27.38 4.46
CA LEU A 118 -4.93 28.06 3.43
C LEU A 118 -6.37 27.54 3.34
N ALA A 119 -6.59 26.25 3.62
CA ALA A 119 -7.92 25.63 3.58
C ALA A 119 -8.76 25.90 4.85
N GLN A 120 -8.14 26.34 5.95
CA GLN A 120 -8.83 26.81 7.15
C GLN A 120 -9.27 28.28 7.09
N ARG A 121 -9.21 28.91 5.91
CA ARG A 121 -9.66 30.28 5.65
C ARG A 121 -10.82 30.28 4.66
#